data_AF-A0A943GN22-F1
#
_entry.id   AF-A0A943GN22-F1
#
_cell.length_a   1.000
_cell.length_b   1.000
_cell.length_c   1.000
_cell.angle_alpha   90.00
_cell.angle_beta   90.00
_cell.angle_gamma   90.00
#
_symmetry.space_group_name_H-M   'P 1'
#
loop_
_entity.id
_entity.type
_entity.pdbx_description
1 polymer ?
#
loop_
_entity_poly.entity_id
_entity_poly.type
_entity_poly.pdbx_seq_one_letter_code
_entity_poly.pdbx_strand_id
1 'polypeptide(L)'
;MRKLEKEEKKEVFQYGLAMGCTFFISNVIYLGLQKDQQFMVTMMPWLGALLAGYLLLGIAFFFFYLKLSGKDFGVLKSFTKGAAGIYSLGNLMPLLFLAGILLADKQPIRMMLLLDLGITVGFYILDYCSVWKLSKELNGKNVRTKTLLVDLEGRPKNVDEFCSYIEAYCSENQITLEFLHRGVPALILMDGKECTVELESYYSQFGPVYGMKFIETR
;
A
#
# COMPACT_ATOMS: atom_id res chain seq x y z
N MET A 1 17.04 2.23 -13.16
CA MET A 1 16.69 2.60 -11.76
C MET A 1 15.57 3.62 -11.83
N ARG A 2 14.31 3.27 -11.46
CA ARG A 2 13.24 4.26 -11.32
C ARG A 2 13.62 5.18 -10.15
N LYS A 3 13.75 6.49 -10.40
CA LYS A 3 13.98 7.47 -9.33
C LYS A 3 12.63 7.68 -8.63
N LEU A 4 12.57 7.45 -7.32
CA LEU A 4 11.41 7.81 -6.51
C LEU A 4 11.15 9.30 -6.64
N GLU A 5 9.90 9.67 -6.94
CA GLU A 5 9.48 11.06 -7.00
C GLU A 5 9.50 11.70 -5.60
N LYS A 6 9.44 13.03 -5.55
CA LYS A 6 9.55 13.77 -4.29
C LYS A 6 8.39 13.47 -3.33
N GLU A 7 7.20 13.19 -3.88
CA GLU A 7 6.01 12.84 -3.11
C GLU A 7 6.09 11.42 -2.55
N GLU A 8 6.45 10.44 -3.38
CA GLU A 8 6.68 9.04 -2.94
C GLU A 8 7.72 8.96 -1.81
N LYS A 9 8.82 9.73 -1.90
CA LYS A 9 9.83 9.80 -0.82
C LYS A 9 9.29 10.36 0.48
N LYS A 10 8.40 11.36 0.40
CA LYS A 10 7.78 11.98 1.56
C LYS A 10 6.84 10.99 2.25
N GLU A 11 6.07 10.23 1.48
CA GLU A 11 5.17 9.20 1.98
C GLU A 11 5.95 8.06 2.65
N VAL A 12 7.04 7.56 2.02
CA VAL A 12 7.94 6.56 2.65
C VAL A 12 8.41 7.01 4.02
N PHE A 13 8.85 8.27 4.11
CA PHE A 13 9.32 8.82 5.37
C PHE A 13 8.18 8.93 6.38
N GLN A 14 7.02 9.47 5.99
CA GLN A 14 5.90 9.66 6.91
C GLN A 14 5.35 8.34 7.44
N TYR A 15 5.05 7.39 6.56
CA TYR A 15 4.51 6.08 6.96
C TYR A 15 5.55 5.19 7.63
N GLY A 16 6.80 5.22 7.15
CA GLY A 16 7.91 4.50 7.78
C GLY A 16 8.21 4.98 9.20
N LEU A 17 8.22 6.30 9.41
CA LEU A 17 8.39 6.88 10.75
C LEU A 17 7.19 6.56 11.65
N ALA A 18 5.96 6.69 11.16
CA ALA A 18 4.76 6.39 11.93
C ALA A 18 4.75 4.93 12.41
N MET A 19 5.04 3.98 11.51
CA MET A 19 5.11 2.55 11.83
C MET A 19 6.25 2.25 12.84
N GLY A 20 7.45 2.82 12.62
CA GLY A 20 8.57 2.67 13.55
C GLY A 20 8.26 3.22 14.95
N CYS A 21 7.57 4.36 15.03
CA CYS A 21 7.09 4.93 16.30
C CYS A 21 6.07 4.01 16.99
N THR A 22 5.13 3.39 16.25
CA THR A 22 4.14 2.48 16.84
C THR A 22 4.80 1.27 17.49
N PHE A 23 5.76 0.62 16.81
CA PHE A 23 6.52 -0.49 17.38
C PHE A 23 7.38 -0.06 18.58
N PHE A 24 7.99 1.13 18.52
CA PHE A 24 8.77 1.62 19.64
C PHE A 24 7.91 1.88 20.88
N ILE A 25 6.78 2.57 20.71
CA ILE A 25 5.88 2.93 21.82
C ILE A 25 5.32 1.67 22.50
N SER A 26 4.91 0.66 21.73
CA SER A 26 4.40 -0.59 22.29
C SER A 26 5.46 -1.31 23.14
N ASN A 27 6.70 -1.38 22.67
CA ASN A 27 7.80 -2.00 23.39
C ASN A 27 8.21 -1.21 24.63
N VAL A 28 8.15 0.12 24.59
CA VAL A 28 8.37 0.97 25.77
C VAL A 28 7.28 0.75 26.82
N ILE A 29 6.01 0.67 26.41
CA ILE A 29 4.90 0.35 27.32
C ILE A 29 5.11 -1.03 27.94
N TYR A 30 5.50 -2.03 27.14
CA TYR A 30 5.81 -3.36 27.64
C TYR A 30 6.96 -3.36 28.66
N LEU A 31 8.06 -2.66 28.35
CA LEU A 31 9.19 -2.49 29.27
C LEU A 31 8.76 -1.82 30.58
N GLY A 32 7.86 -0.84 30.53
CA GLY A 32 7.32 -0.17 31.72
C GLY A 32 6.41 -1.04 32.58
N LEU A 33 5.75 -2.04 31.97
CA LEU A 33 4.92 -3.03 32.67
C LEU A 33 5.71 -4.25 33.16
N GLN A 34 6.97 -4.38 32.75
CA GLN A 34 7.80 -5.53 33.07
C GLN A 34 8.27 -5.49 34.52
N LYS A 35 8.12 -6.62 35.23
CA LYS A 35 8.53 -6.75 36.64
C LYS A 35 10.05 -6.84 36.84
N ASP A 36 10.80 -7.13 35.79
CA ASP A 36 12.26 -7.24 35.82
C ASP A 36 12.90 -5.85 35.72
N GLN A 37 13.15 -5.26 36.89
CA GLN A 37 13.76 -3.93 36.99
C GLN A 37 15.23 -3.91 36.54
N GLN A 38 15.96 -5.02 36.64
CA GLN A 38 17.36 -5.08 36.22
C GLN A 38 17.49 -5.02 34.69
N PHE A 39 16.60 -5.72 33.98
CA PHE A 39 16.53 -5.64 32.52
C PHE A 39 16.15 -4.23 32.04
N MET A 40 15.19 -3.59 32.70
CA MET A 40 14.75 -2.22 32.37
C MET A 40 15.90 -1.20 32.50
N VAL A 41 16.62 -1.22 33.63
CA VAL A 41 17.76 -0.32 33.87
C VAL A 41 18.88 -0.55 32.85
N THR A 42 19.09 -1.81 32.43
CA THR A 42 20.07 -2.16 31.41
C THR A 42 19.68 -1.65 30.01
N MET A 43 18.38 -1.60 29.69
CA MET A 43 17.85 -1.14 28.40
C MET A 43 17.67 0.38 28.30
N MET A 44 17.53 1.07 29.42
CA MET A 44 17.28 2.51 29.50
C MET A 44 18.28 3.37 28.67
N PRO A 45 19.61 3.12 28.71
CA PRO A 45 20.58 3.88 27.91
C PRO A 45 20.45 3.62 26.40
N TRP A 46 19.91 2.47 26.02
CA TRP A 46 19.78 2.02 24.64
C TRP A 46 18.45 2.42 24.00
N LEU A 47 17.52 3.06 24.73
CA LEU A 47 16.22 3.47 24.20
C LEU A 47 16.34 4.37 22.97
N GLY A 48 17.30 5.31 22.95
CA GLY A 48 17.54 6.17 21.78
C GLY A 48 18.01 5.36 20.56
N ALA A 49 18.87 4.38 20.77
CA ALA A 49 19.34 3.49 19.71
C ALA A 49 18.22 2.55 19.21
N LEU A 50 17.38 2.05 20.10
CA LEU A 50 16.19 1.27 19.77
C LEU A 50 15.21 2.07 18.93
N LEU A 51 14.89 3.31 19.32
CA LEU A 51 14.04 4.19 18.53
C LEU A 51 14.62 4.41 17.13
N ALA A 52 15.90 4.79 17.03
CA ALA A 52 16.57 4.99 15.75
C ALA A 52 16.52 3.71 14.89
N GLY A 53 16.71 2.53 15.51
CA GLY A 53 16.59 1.23 14.85
C GLY A 53 15.20 0.99 14.27
N TYR A 54 14.14 1.18 15.05
CA TYR A 54 12.76 1.01 14.59
C TYR A 54 12.37 2.01 13.48
N LEU A 55 12.80 3.27 13.58
CA LEU A 55 12.56 4.27 12.55
C LEU A 55 13.29 3.92 11.23
N LEU A 56 14.56 3.51 11.31
CA LEU A 56 15.32 3.07 10.15
C LEU A 56 14.73 1.81 9.53
N LEU A 57 14.29 0.85 10.34
CA LEU A 57 13.60 -0.34 9.88
C LEU A 57 12.29 0.00 9.16
N GLY A 58 11.45 0.88 9.73
CA GLY A 58 10.21 1.33 9.10
C GLY A 58 10.44 2.07 7.78
N ILE A 59 11.45 2.94 7.70
CA ILE A 59 11.80 3.64 6.45
C ILE A 59 12.37 2.66 5.42
N ALA A 60 13.31 1.80 5.81
CA ALA A 60 13.90 0.80 4.93
C ALA A 60 12.82 -0.13 4.37
N PHE A 61 11.88 -0.53 5.22
CA PHE A 61 10.72 -1.35 4.87
C PHE A 61 9.88 -0.73 3.75
N PHE A 62 9.40 0.51 3.91
CA PHE A 62 8.62 1.20 2.89
C PHE A 62 9.44 1.48 1.62
N PHE A 63 10.73 1.75 1.77
CA PHE A 63 11.65 1.95 0.65
C PHE A 63 11.82 0.66 -0.18
N PHE A 64 12.01 -0.50 0.47
CA PHE A 64 12.09 -1.79 -0.21
C PHE A 64 10.76 -2.18 -0.85
N TYR A 65 9.63 -1.93 -0.19
CA TYR A 65 8.30 -2.15 -0.73
C TYR A 65 8.08 -1.44 -2.07
N LEU A 66 8.30 -0.11 -2.12
CA LEU A 66 8.16 0.64 -3.37
C LEU A 66 9.18 0.23 -4.44
N LYS A 67 10.40 -0.10 -4.03
CA LYS A 67 11.44 -0.56 -4.95
C LYS A 67 11.14 -1.93 -5.56
N LEU A 68 10.47 -2.82 -4.82
CA LEU A 68 9.97 -4.08 -5.35
C LEU A 68 8.77 -3.86 -6.28
N SER A 69 7.85 -2.97 -5.89
CA SER A 69 6.68 -2.62 -6.70
C SER A 69 7.06 -2.03 -8.07
N GLY A 70 8.15 -1.25 -8.14
CA GLY A 70 8.63 -0.61 -9.38
C GLY A 70 9.58 -1.43 -10.27
N LYS A 71 9.82 -2.72 -10.02
CA LYS A 71 10.73 -3.55 -10.83
C LYS A 71 9.98 -4.61 -11.64
N ASP A 72 10.23 -4.66 -12.95
CA ASP A 72 9.80 -5.73 -13.86
C ASP A 72 10.55 -7.04 -13.59
N PHE A 73 10.23 -7.72 -12.49
CA PHE A 73 10.49 -9.16 -12.36
C PHE A 73 9.19 -9.88 -12.68
N GLY A 74 9.11 -10.50 -13.86
CA GLY A 74 7.86 -11.01 -14.45
C GLY A 74 6.97 -11.87 -13.54
N VAL A 75 7.55 -12.64 -12.62
CA VAL A 75 6.80 -13.44 -11.64
C VAL A 75 6.40 -12.61 -10.41
N LEU A 76 7.28 -11.73 -9.93
CA LEU A 76 7.02 -10.84 -8.78
C LEU A 76 5.97 -9.77 -9.08
N LYS A 77 5.87 -9.32 -10.34
CA LYS A 77 4.91 -8.29 -10.79
C LYS A 77 3.46 -8.64 -10.48
N SER A 78 3.09 -9.93 -10.54
CA SER A 78 1.75 -10.39 -10.17
C SER A 78 1.53 -10.44 -8.67
N PHE A 79 2.59 -10.61 -7.88
CA PHE A 79 2.56 -10.58 -6.41
C PHE A 79 2.66 -9.16 -5.84
N THR A 80 3.21 -8.20 -6.58
CA THR A 80 3.44 -6.82 -6.12
C THR A 80 2.46 -5.80 -6.68
N LYS A 81 1.57 -6.18 -7.59
CA LYS A 81 0.54 -5.28 -8.14
C LYS A 81 -0.67 -5.15 -7.21
N GLY A 82 -1.08 -3.91 -6.94
CA GLY A 82 -2.28 -3.59 -6.16
C GLY A 82 -2.24 -4.14 -4.73
N ALA A 83 -3.40 -4.54 -4.21
CA ALA A 83 -3.53 -5.07 -2.85
C ALA A 83 -2.64 -6.31 -2.57
N ALA A 84 -2.32 -7.11 -3.60
CA ALA A 84 -1.47 -8.30 -3.46
C ALA A 84 -0.04 -7.96 -3.00
N GLY A 85 0.49 -6.79 -3.40
CA GLY A 85 1.81 -6.34 -2.97
C GLY A 85 1.90 -6.09 -1.48
N ILE A 86 0.83 -5.58 -0.88
CA ILE A 86 0.73 -5.35 0.56
C ILE A 86 0.74 -6.70 1.30
N TYR A 87 0.07 -7.72 0.79
CA TYR A 87 0.05 -9.06 1.42
C TYR A 87 1.29 -9.91 1.11
N SER A 88 2.03 -9.62 0.05
CA SER A 88 3.32 -10.27 -0.25
C SER A 88 4.35 -10.07 0.88
N LEU A 89 4.15 -9.02 1.66
CA LEU A 89 4.93 -8.62 2.80
C LEU A 89 4.59 -9.44 4.06
N GLY A 90 3.41 -10.09 4.08
CA GLY A 90 3.03 -11.10 5.06
C GLY A 90 3.94 -12.32 5.00
N ASN A 91 4.65 -12.54 3.88
CA ASN A 91 5.65 -13.61 3.74
C ASN A 91 6.92 -13.37 4.57
N LEU A 92 7.13 -12.17 5.13
CA LEU A 92 8.19 -11.91 6.11
C LEU A 92 7.77 -12.27 7.55
N MET A 93 6.47 -12.44 7.82
CA MET A 93 5.98 -12.83 9.15
C MET A 93 6.53 -14.20 9.61
N PRO A 94 6.59 -15.24 8.77
CA PRO A 94 7.23 -16.51 9.13
C PRO A 94 8.69 -16.36 9.57
N LEU A 95 9.45 -15.42 9.00
CA LEU A 95 10.84 -15.14 9.39
C LEU A 95 10.91 -14.47 10.78
N LEU A 96 9.98 -13.56 11.08
CA LEU A 96 9.86 -12.95 12.42
C LEU A 96 9.44 -13.99 13.47
N PHE A 97 8.53 -14.90 13.12
CA PHE A 97 8.19 -16.06 13.95
C PHE A 97 9.41 -16.95 14.19
N LEU A 98 10.19 -17.27 13.15
CA LEU A 98 11.39 -18.09 13.27
C LEU A 98 12.42 -17.42 14.19
N ALA A 99 12.62 -16.10 14.06
CA ALA A 99 13.50 -15.32 14.92
C ALA A 99 13.01 -15.30 16.38
N GLY A 100 11.69 -15.19 16.61
CA GLY A 100 11.10 -15.28 17.95
C GLY A 100 11.26 -16.66 18.60
N ILE A 101 11.23 -17.73 17.80
CA ILE A 101 11.49 -19.11 18.26
C ILE A 101 12.99 -19.32 18.53
N LEU A 102 13.88 -18.82 17.67
CA LEU A 102 15.34 -18.91 17.85
C LEU A 102 15.85 -18.14 19.06
N LEU A 103 15.15 -17.06 19.44
CA LEU A 103 15.47 -16.24 20.61
C LEU A 103 14.66 -16.64 21.86
N ALA A 104 14.07 -17.85 21.87
CA ALA A 104 13.18 -18.33 22.93
C ALA A 104 13.79 -18.29 24.34
N ASP A 105 15.12 -18.44 24.45
CA ASP A 105 15.85 -18.40 25.73
C ASP A 105 15.92 -17.00 26.36
N LYS A 106 15.64 -15.93 25.60
CA LYS A 106 15.63 -14.55 26.10
C LYS A 106 14.18 -14.05 26.24
N GLN A 107 13.53 -14.42 27.35
CA GLN A 107 12.11 -14.12 27.60
C GLN A 107 11.66 -12.67 27.31
N PRO A 108 12.42 -11.61 27.69
CA PRO A 108 11.98 -10.23 27.43
C PRO A 108 11.98 -9.88 25.94
N ILE A 109 13.01 -10.35 25.22
CA ILE A 109 13.20 -10.09 23.79
C ILE A 109 12.14 -10.85 22.97
N ARG A 110 11.83 -12.08 23.36
CA ARG A 110 10.75 -12.87 22.75
C ARG A 110 9.42 -12.13 22.80
N MET A 111 9.10 -11.50 23.93
CA MET A 111 7.81 -10.82 24.09
C MET A 111 7.73 -9.53 23.30
N MET A 112 8.84 -8.80 23.16
CA MET A 112 8.94 -7.65 22.26
C MET A 112 8.67 -8.06 20.81
N LEU A 113 9.27 -9.16 20.34
CA LEU A 113 9.04 -9.69 19.00
C LEU A 113 7.57 -10.14 18.79
N LEU A 114 6.95 -10.75 19.80
CA LEU A 114 5.54 -11.14 19.74
C LEU A 114 4.59 -9.93 19.73
N LEU A 115 4.95 -8.84 20.42
CA LEU A 115 4.21 -7.57 20.37
C LEU A 115 4.29 -6.94 18.98
N ASP A 116 5.49 -6.86 18.41
CA ASP A 116 5.71 -6.33 17.06
C ASP A 116 4.95 -7.15 16.01
N LEU A 117 4.96 -8.48 16.16
CA LEU A 117 4.15 -9.38 15.35
C LEU A 117 2.66 -9.08 15.49
N GLY A 118 2.15 -8.98 16.73
CA GLY A 118 0.73 -8.72 17.00
C GLY A 118 0.26 -7.38 16.41
N ILE A 119 1.08 -6.34 16.52
CA ILE A 119 0.84 -5.04 15.91
C ILE A 119 0.77 -5.17 14.39
N THR A 120 1.70 -5.92 13.79
CA THR A 120 1.72 -6.10 12.34
C THR A 120 0.47 -6.83 11.85
N VAL A 121 0.05 -7.90 12.54
CA VAL A 121 -1.22 -8.60 12.26
C VAL A 121 -2.42 -7.65 12.42
N GLY A 122 -2.42 -6.80 13.45
CA GLY A 122 -3.45 -5.78 13.65
C GLY A 122 -3.57 -4.82 12.47
N PHE A 123 -2.43 -4.30 11.98
CA PHE A 123 -2.40 -3.46 10.77
C PHE A 123 -2.95 -4.19 9.55
N TYR A 124 -2.61 -5.47 9.35
CA TYR A 124 -3.18 -6.27 8.25
C TYR A 124 -4.69 -6.45 8.35
N ILE A 125 -5.22 -6.68 9.55
CA ILE A 125 -6.66 -6.81 9.76
C ILE A 125 -7.36 -5.48 9.47
N LEU A 126 -6.80 -4.35 9.93
CA LEU A 126 -7.34 -3.02 9.65
C LEU A 126 -7.34 -2.69 8.17
N ASP A 127 -6.25 -3.02 7.46
CA ASP A 127 -6.16 -2.85 6.02
C ASP A 127 -7.17 -3.74 5.28
N TYR A 128 -7.24 -5.03 5.63
CA TYR A 128 -8.23 -5.95 5.06
C TYR A 128 -9.67 -5.44 5.28
N CYS A 129 -9.98 -4.96 6.48
CA CYS A 129 -11.27 -4.36 6.78
C CYS A 129 -11.54 -3.12 5.92
N SER A 130 -10.51 -2.30 5.66
CA SER A 130 -10.61 -1.09 4.85
C SER A 130 -10.86 -1.42 3.39
N VAL A 131 -10.10 -2.36 2.82
CA VAL A 131 -10.30 -2.88 1.46
C VAL A 131 -11.67 -3.55 1.32
N TRP A 132 -12.12 -4.30 2.33
CA TRP A 132 -13.44 -4.93 2.33
C TRP A 132 -14.58 -3.89 2.36
N LYS A 133 -14.45 -2.82 3.15
CA LYS A 133 -15.40 -1.70 3.14
C LYS A 133 -15.42 -1.01 1.78
N LEU A 134 -14.26 -0.71 1.21
CA LEU A 134 -14.14 -0.11 -0.11
C LEU A 134 -14.78 -1.01 -1.18
N SER A 135 -14.52 -2.32 -1.14
CA SER A 135 -15.16 -3.30 -2.02
C SER A 135 -16.67 -3.30 -1.87
N LYS A 136 -17.20 -3.21 -0.65
CA LYS A 136 -18.65 -3.10 -0.41
C LYS A 136 -19.23 -1.78 -0.89
N GLU A 137 -18.52 -0.66 -0.79
CA GLU A 137 -18.99 0.63 -1.31
C GLU A 137 -19.01 0.63 -2.85
N LEU A 138 -18.01 0.01 -3.47
CA LEU A 138 -17.92 -0.16 -4.92
C LEU A 138 -18.99 -1.15 -5.45
N ASN A 139 -19.21 -2.27 -4.74
CA ASN A 139 -20.16 -3.31 -5.14
C ASN A 139 -21.61 -3.04 -4.67
N GLY A 140 -21.80 -2.23 -3.64
CA GLY A 140 -23.09 -1.95 -2.99
C GLY A 140 -23.86 -0.80 -3.61
N LYS A 141 -23.21 0.04 -4.44
CA LYS A 141 -23.95 0.90 -5.36
C LYS A 141 -24.57 -0.01 -6.41
N ASN A 142 -25.89 -0.16 -6.34
CA ASN A 142 -26.69 -0.83 -7.35
C ASN A 142 -26.71 0.06 -8.60
N VAL A 143 -25.56 0.18 -9.26
CA VAL A 143 -25.44 0.93 -10.50
C VAL A 143 -25.90 -0.02 -11.60
N ARG A 144 -27.01 0.31 -12.26
CA ARG A 144 -27.46 -0.36 -13.50
C ARG A 144 -26.47 -0.21 -14.67
N THR A 145 -25.28 0.32 -14.39
CA THR A 145 -24.28 0.85 -15.29
C THR A 145 -22.99 0.12 -14.95
N LYS A 146 -22.43 -0.66 -15.89
CA LYS A 146 -21.16 -1.33 -15.65
C LYS A 146 -20.10 -0.25 -15.47
N THR A 147 -19.43 -0.28 -14.32
CA THR A 147 -18.38 0.67 -13.99
C THR A 147 -17.07 -0.09 -13.92
N LEU A 148 -16.10 0.30 -14.74
CA LEU A 148 -14.75 -0.29 -14.73
C LEU A 148 -13.77 0.75 -14.21
N LEU A 149 -13.02 0.41 -13.17
CA LEU A 149 -11.95 1.24 -12.63
C LEU A 149 -10.60 0.67 -13.05
N VAL A 150 -9.75 1.51 -13.67
CA VAL A 150 -8.42 1.15 -14.14
C VAL A 150 -7.40 2.05 -13.45
N ASP A 151 -6.48 1.45 -12.69
CA ASP A 151 -5.42 2.19 -12.00
C ASP A 151 -4.40 2.77 -12.98
N LEU A 152 -4.04 4.03 -12.78
CA LEU A 152 -2.99 4.73 -13.52
C LEU A 152 -1.67 4.72 -12.74
N GLU A 153 -0.56 4.69 -13.47
CA GLU A 153 0.78 4.77 -12.86
C GLU A 153 1.09 6.16 -12.26
N GLY A 154 0.30 7.17 -12.62
CA GLY A 154 0.41 8.54 -12.12
C GLY A 154 -0.73 9.43 -12.61
N ARG A 155 -0.80 10.66 -12.10
CA ARG A 155 -1.81 11.63 -12.52
C ARG A 155 -1.48 12.17 -13.92
N PRO A 156 -2.42 12.14 -14.90
CA PRO A 156 -2.22 12.77 -16.19
C PRO A 156 -2.06 14.29 -16.04
N LYS A 157 -1.09 14.87 -16.73
CA LYS A 157 -0.73 16.30 -16.64
C LYS A 157 -1.61 17.19 -17.51
N ASN A 158 -2.15 16.63 -18.60
CA ASN A 158 -3.01 17.34 -19.54
C ASN A 158 -4.06 16.39 -20.15
N VAL A 159 -4.99 16.97 -20.92
CA VAL A 159 -6.09 16.24 -21.58
C VAL A 159 -5.56 15.23 -22.59
N ASP A 160 -4.50 15.56 -23.34
CA ASP A 160 -3.92 14.67 -24.34
C ASP A 160 -3.31 13.41 -23.71
N GLU A 161 -2.65 13.55 -22.57
CA GLU A 161 -2.10 12.45 -21.79
C GLU A 161 -3.21 11.56 -21.23
N PHE A 162 -4.31 12.18 -20.75
CA PHE A 162 -5.50 11.43 -20.32
C PHE A 162 -6.12 10.63 -21.48
N CYS A 163 -6.32 11.25 -22.65
CA CYS A 163 -6.80 10.55 -23.84
C CYS A 163 -5.84 9.45 -24.31
N SER A 164 -4.52 9.66 -24.18
CA SER A 164 -3.51 8.66 -24.53
C SER A 164 -3.59 7.42 -23.63
N TYR A 165 -3.89 7.58 -22.33
CA TYR A 165 -4.13 6.44 -21.44
C TYR A 165 -5.38 5.64 -21.83
N ILE A 166 -6.45 6.31 -22.27
CA ILE A 166 -7.66 5.66 -22.78
C ILE A 166 -7.34 4.86 -24.05
N GLU A 167 -6.62 5.47 -25.00
CA GLU A 167 -6.20 4.82 -26.25
C GLU A 167 -5.33 3.58 -25.98
N ALA A 168 -4.35 3.70 -25.07
CA ALA A 168 -3.51 2.58 -24.67
C ALA A 168 -4.32 1.44 -24.06
N TYR A 169 -5.25 1.76 -23.15
CA TYR A 169 -6.12 0.77 -22.53
C TYR A 169 -6.97 0.01 -23.57
N CYS A 170 -7.62 0.73 -24.49
CA CYS A 170 -8.43 0.11 -25.54
C CYS A 170 -7.58 -0.72 -26.51
N SER A 171 -6.40 -0.23 -26.89
CA SER A 171 -5.48 -0.95 -27.79
C SER A 171 -4.97 -2.26 -27.17
N GLU A 172 -4.57 -2.25 -25.90
CA GLU A 172 -4.10 -3.44 -25.18
C GLU A 172 -5.20 -4.51 -25.04
N ASN A 173 -6.46 -4.10 -24.93
CA ASN A 173 -7.61 -4.99 -24.77
C ASN A 173 -8.34 -5.31 -26.09
N GLN A 174 -7.81 -4.87 -27.24
CA GLN A 174 -8.43 -5.05 -28.57
C GLN A 174 -9.86 -4.50 -28.67
N ILE A 175 -10.13 -3.40 -27.97
CA ILE A 175 -11.43 -2.71 -27.95
C ILE A 175 -11.43 -1.63 -29.02
N THR A 176 -12.47 -1.55 -29.83
CA THR A 176 -12.65 -0.46 -30.79
C THR A 176 -13.03 0.83 -30.07
N LEU A 177 -12.31 1.92 -30.36
CA LEU A 177 -12.42 3.19 -29.65
C LEU A 177 -12.73 4.33 -30.63
N GLU A 178 -13.78 5.09 -30.35
CA GLU A 178 -14.07 6.37 -31.00
C GLU A 178 -14.23 7.46 -29.95
N PHE A 179 -13.67 8.65 -30.18
CA PHE A 179 -13.86 9.78 -29.27
C PHE A 179 -15.02 10.66 -29.74
N LEU A 180 -16.07 10.76 -28.94
CA LEU A 180 -17.16 11.72 -29.14
C LEU A 180 -16.78 13.10 -28.59
N HIS A 181 -16.11 13.13 -27.43
CA HIS A 181 -15.59 14.34 -26.81
C HIS A 181 -14.24 14.07 -26.13
N ARG A 182 -13.22 14.84 -26.51
CA ARG A 182 -11.88 14.81 -25.88
C ARG A 182 -11.84 15.85 -24.76
N GLY A 183 -11.87 15.38 -23.52
CA GLY A 183 -11.92 16.22 -22.31
C GLY A 183 -11.67 15.41 -21.04
N VAL A 184 -11.78 16.07 -19.88
CA VAL A 184 -11.82 15.41 -18.56
C VAL A 184 -13.12 15.88 -17.88
N PRO A 185 -14.20 15.08 -17.88
CA PRO A 185 -14.31 13.71 -18.40
C PRO A 185 -14.34 13.61 -19.94
N ALA A 186 -13.96 12.44 -20.46
CA ALA A 186 -14.04 12.12 -21.89
C ALA A 186 -15.33 11.35 -22.21
N LEU A 187 -15.91 11.59 -23.39
CA LEU A 187 -17.00 10.77 -23.94
C LEU A 187 -16.44 9.95 -25.08
N ILE A 188 -16.55 8.64 -24.96
CA ILE A 188 -16.00 7.68 -25.92
C ILE A 188 -17.04 6.64 -26.32
N LEU A 189 -16.80 5.98 -27.44
CA LEU A 189 -17.53 4.84 -27.92
C LEU A 189 -16.60 3.63 -27.85
N MET A 190 -16.91 2.67 -26.98
CA MET A 190 -16.18 1.42 -26.82
C MET A 190 -17.01 0.27 -27.40
N ASP A 191 -16.56 -0.35 -28.49
CA ASP A 191 -17.29 -1.43 -29.17
C ASP A 191 -18.76 -1.11 -29.46
N GLY A 192 -19.01 0.09 -29.98
CA GLY A 192 -20.36 0.53 -30.31
C GLY A 192 -21.14 1.12 -29.14
N LYS A 193 -20.57 1.18 -27.93
CA LYS A 193 -21.27 1.63 -26.72
C LYS A 193 -20.72 2.92 -26.15
N GLU A 194 -21.62 3.83 -25.80
CA GLU A 194 -21.25 5.13 -25.26
C GLU A 194 -20.77 4.99 -23.80
N CYS A 195 -19.56 5.45 -23.53
CA CYS A 195 -18.91 5.38 -22.23
C CYS A 195 -18.40 6.77 -21.84
N THR A 196 -18.66 7.18 -20.59
CA THR A 196 -18.03 8.36 -19.99
C THR A 196 -16.82 7.91 -19.19
N VAL A 197 -15.65 8.53 -19.43
CA VAL A 197 -14.41 8.24 -18.70
C VAL A 197 -14.07 9.42 -17.80
N GLU A 198 -14.13 9.18 -16.49
CA GLU A 198 -13.79 10.14 -15.45
C GLU A 198 -12.40 9.84 -14.86
N LEU A 199 -11.68 10.90 -14.47
CA LEU A 199 -10.47 10.75 -13.66
C LEU A 199 -10.88 10.72 -12.18
N GLU A 200 -10.71 9.57 -11.54
CA GLU A 200 -11.00 9.38 -10.12
C GLU A 200 -9.68 9.28 -9.34
N SER A 201 -9.69 9.80 -8.11
CA SER A 201 -8.60 9.59 -7.17
C SER A 201 -9.16 8.94 -5.92
N TYR A 202 -8.60 7.82 -5.49
CA TYR A 202 -8.96 7.18 -4.24
C TYR A 202 -7.75 7.12 -3.30
N TYR A 203 -8.01 7.33 -2.01
CA TYR A 203 -6.97 7.32 -0.99
C TYR A 203 -6.66 5.87 -0.60
N SER A 204 -5.44 5.45 -0.89
CA SER A 204 -4.85 4.27 -0.24
C SER A 204 -4.03 4.72 0.96
N GLN A 205 -3.77 3.80 1.89
CA GLN A 205 -2.81 4.01 2.99
C GLN A 205 -1.36 4.21 2.52
N PHE A 206 -1.09 4.15 1.21
CA PHE A 206 0.23 4.34 0.58
C PHE A 206 0.29 5.56 -0.34
N GLY A 207 -0.69 6.47 -0.27
CA GLY A 207 -0.78 7.66 -1.12
C GLY A 207 -2.01 7.67 -2.05
N PRO A 208 -2.24 8.79 -2.75
CA PRO A 208 -3.35 8.91 -3.70
C PRO A 208 -3.11 8.01 -4.91
N VAL A 209 -4.03 7.07 -5.14
CA VAL A 209 -4.04 6.28 -6.37
C VAL A 209 -4.99 6.97 -7.35
N TYR A 210 -4.49 7.24 -8.55
CA TYR A 210 -5.28 7.80 -9.63
C TYR A 210 -5.78 6.66 -10.51
N GLY A 211 -7.03 6.75 -10.95
CA GLY A 211 -7.63 5.76 -11.83
C GLY A 211 -8.55 6.40 -12.84
N MET A 212 -8.75 5.71 -13.97
CA MET A 212 -9.79 6.03 -14.93
C MET A 212 -11.02 5.20 -14.60
N LYS A 213 -12.16 5.86 -14.49
CA LYS A 213 -13.45 5.23 -14.25
C LYS A 213 -14.27 5.30 -15.53
N PHE A 214 -14.48 4.15 -16.16
CA PHE A 214 -15.34 3.99 -17.33
C PHE A 214 -16.76 3.72 -16.86
N ILE A 215 -17.70 4.54 -17.30
CA ILE A 215 -19.14 4.47 -16.97
C ILE A 215 -19.89 4.24 -18.28
N GLU A 216 -20.46 3.04 -18.48
CA GLU A 216 -21.22 2.68 -19.69
C GLU A 216 -22.60 3.37 -19.71
N THR A 217 -22.77 4.45 -20.48
CA THR A 217 -24.06 5.13 -20.63
C THR A 217 -24.98 4.26 -21.49
N ARG A 218 -26.18 3.98 -20.99
CA ARG A 218 -27.10 2.98 -21.54
C ARG A 218 -27.75 3.42 -22.84
#